data_AF-G0L8G9-F1
#
_entry.id   AF-G0L8G9-F1
#
_cell.length_a   1.000
_cell.length_b   1.000
_cell.length_c   1.000
_cell.angle_alpha   90.00
_cell.angle_beta   90.00
_cell.angle_gamma   90.00
#
_symmetry.space_group_name_H-M   'P 1'
#
loop_
_entity.id
_entity.type
_entity.pdbx_description
1 polymer ?
#
loop_
_entity_poly.entity_id
_entity_poly.type
_entity_poly.pdbx_seq_one_letter_code
_entity_poly.pdbx_strand_id
1 'polypeptide(L)'
;MVDKKLILAVAGSGKTTNLIDKLNLTERFYLVTYTITNASLIRLRIIKKFGYLPNNIKVFTYFNFLYSFCVKPFLYYKYNLKGIFLENSPEPTNYFKNENIRKYISKSGYAYHNRLGKLIEQENLIDDIKLRLEKFCDHFYYDEVQDLGGHDFNFIIELSKSKVNFLFVGDFYQQTYVTSFDRNVNGNLHKDYDKYLKRYQDNNITVDLETLSNSWRCSPTICNYITDNLGIQIGSNRTDLTEITYVEDKDVLTSILNDNAIIKLVFNNASKRTFRAKNWGECKGEDDFIDTCIIMNATTFNLYKKGTLDKLANRTKNKLYVALSRTRGNCFLVNEKLLG
;
A
#
# COMPACT_ATOMS: atom_id res chain seq x y z
N MET A 1 -18.87 5.06 22.48
CA MET A 1 -18.89 3.81 21.68
C MET A 1 -17.72 3.91 20.71
N VAL A 2 -16.92 2.86 20.55
CA VAL A 2 -15.72 2.88 19.70
C VAL A 2 -16.13 2.48 18.29
N ASP A 3 -15.79 3.29 17.29
CA ASP A 3 -16.05 2.99 15.87
C ASP A 3 -14.82 2.36 15.21
N LYS A 4 -15.06 1.28 14.44
CA LYS A 4 -14.01 0.53 13.74
C LYS A 4 -14.49 0.22 12.34
N LYS A 5 -13.74 0.71 11.35
CA LYS A 5 -14.14 0.63 9.96
C LYS A 5 -12.97 0.34 9.03
N LEU A 6 -13.22 -0.48 8.02
CA LEU A 6 -12.42 -0.66 6.83
C LEU A 6 -13.15 -0.01 5.66
N ILE A 7 -12.53 1.00 5.04
CA ILE A 7 -12.96 1.54 3.74
C ILE A 7 -12.11 0.89 2.66
N LEU A 8 -12.73 0.03 1.84
CA LEU A 8 -12.11 -0.40 0.60
C LEU A 8 -12.36 0.64 -0.47
N ALA A 9 -11.26 1.06 -1.08
CA ALA A 9 -11.21 2.16 -2.00
C ALA A 9 -10.67 1.69 -3.35
N VAL A 10 -10.97 2.44 -4.39
CA VAL A 10 -10.38 2.24 -5.73
C VAL A 10 -9.19 3.14 -5.95
N ALA A 11 -8.47 2.92 -7.05
CA ALA A 11 -7.30 3.70 -7.42
C ALA A 11 -7.67 5.17 -7.67
N GLY A 12 -6.96 6.10 -7.01
CA GLY A 12 -7.17 7.53 -7.23
C GLY A 12 -8.47 8.09 -6.64
N SER A 13 -9.14 7.36 -5.75
CA SER A 13 -10.35 7.79 -5.03
C SER A 13 -10.12 8.86 -3.95
N GLY A 14 -8.86 9.15 -3.61
CA GLY A 14 -8.54 10.11 -2.55
C GLY A 14 -8.48 9.50 -1.14
N LYS A 15 -8.11 8.22 -1.00
CA LYS A 15 -7.85 7.52 0.28
C LYS A 15 -7.23 8.42 1.37
N THR A 16 -6.04 8.92 1.10
CA THR A 16 -5.30 9.76 2.04
C THR A 16 -6.01 11.10 2.33
N THR A 17 -6.68 11.67 1.33
CA THR A 17 -7.46 12.91 1.51
C THR A 17 -8.63 12.66 2.45
N ASN A 18 -9.37 11.55 2.28
CA ASN A 18 -10.46 11.16 3.17
C ASN A 18 -10.02 11.02 4.64
N LEU A 19 -8.85 10.42 4.88
CA LEU A 19 -8.26 10.34 6.23
C LEU A 19 -7.96 11.73 6.80
N ILE A 20 -7.34 12.60 5.99
CA ILE A 20 -6.92 13.95 6.41
C ILE A 20 -8.12 14.85 6.68
N ASP A 21 -9.18 14.73 5.89
CA ASP A 21 -10.40 15.54 6.05
C ASP A 21 -11.08 15.30 7.39
N LYS A 22 -10.98 14.08 7.94
CA LYS A 22 -11.51 13.71 9.26
C LYS A 22 -10.68 14.23 10.45
N LEU A 23 -9.46 14.72 10.22
CA LEU A 23 -8.61 15.23 11.28
C LEU A 23 -9.13 16.56 11.83
N ASN A 24 -8.96 16.77 13.13
CA ASN A 24 -9.25 18.01 13.84
C ASN A 24 -8.16 18.33 14.88
N LEU A 25 -8.30 19.48 15.56
CA LEU A 25 -7.31 19.99 16.52
C LEU A 25 -7.59 19.56 17.97
N THR A 26 -8.72 18.90 18.25
CA THR A 26 -9.16 18.54 19.60
C THR A 26 -8.81 17.11 19.99
N GLU A 27 -8.98 16.17 19.06
CA GLU A 27 -8.74 14.74 19.27
C GLU A 27 -7.32 14.34 18.85
N ARG A 28 -6.81 13.21 19.37
CA ARG A 28 -5.45 12.73 19.10
C ARG A 28 -5.47 11.65 18.02
N PHE A 29 -4.74 11.90 16.93
CA PHE A 29 -4.74 11.07 15.74
C PHE A 29 -3.39 10.44 15.49
N TYR A 30 -3.37 9.13 15.29
CA TYR A 30 -2.19 8.39 14.85
C TYR A 30 -2.44 7.88 13.44
N LEU A 31 -1.76 8.45 12.44
CA LEU A 31 -1.79 7.98 11.07
C LEU A 31 -0.58 7.11 10.79
N VAL A 32 -0.83 5.87 10.37
CA VAL A 32 0.20 4.90 10.02
C VAL A 32 0.08 4.57 8.53
N THR A 33 1.20 4.55 7.83
CA THR A 33 1.30 4.07 6.44
C THR A 33 2.55 3.23 6.28
N TYR A 34 2.69 2.51 5.17
CA TYR A 34 3.80 1.59 4.99
C TYR A 34 5.12 2.30 4.63
N THR A 35 5.09 3.23 3.68
CA THR A 35 6.31 3.81 3.08
C THR A 35 6.69 5.17 3.67
N ILE A 36 7.99 5.49 3.63
CA ILE A 36 8.51 6.81 4.04
C ILE A 36 7.94 7.91 3.14
N THR A 37 7.86 7.66 1.83
CA THR A 37 7.30 8.59 0.85
C THR A 37 5.85 8.95 1.16
N ASN A 38 5.00 7.95 1.44
CA ASN A 38 3.61 8.20 1.79
C ASN A 38 3.50 8.99 3.10
N ALA A 39 4.31 8.64 4.11
CA ALA A 39 4.30 9.35 5.38
C ALA A 39 4.70 10.83 5.22
N SER A 40 5.67 11.14 4.35
CA SER A 40 6.06 12.51 4.04
C SER A 40 4.95 13.26 3.29
N LEU A 41 4.31 12.63 2.30
CA LEU A 41 3.17 13.23 1.58
C LEU A 41 1.99 13.52 2.50
N ILE A 42 1.67 12.60 3.43
CA ILE A 42 0.63 12.78 4.45
C ILE A 42 0.96 14.02 5.30
N ARG A 43 2.19 14.14 5.81
CA ARG A 43 2.60 15.31 6.61
C ARG A 43 2.46 16.62 5.83
N LEU A 44 2.90 16.65 4.57
CA LEU A 44 2.76 17.84 3.72
C LEU A 44 1.29 18.23 3.52
N ARG A 45 0.40 17.25 3.30
CA ARG A 45 -1.04 17.50 3.15
C ARG A 45 -1.68 17.99 4.46
N ILE A 46 -1.26 17.46 5.61
CA ILE A 46 -1.71 17.96 6.92
C ILE A 46 -1.26 19.41 7.13
N ILE A 47 0.00 19.72 6.82
CA ILE A 47 0.53 21.09 6.88
C ILE A 47 -0.25 22.01 5.94
N LYS A 48 -0.59 21.54 4.73
CA LYS A 48 -1.42 22.31 3.79
C LYS A 48 -2.82 22.59 4.35
N LYS A 49 -3.41 21.65 5.10
CA LYS A 49 -4.75 21.82 5.72
C LYS A 49 -4.74 22.77 6.91
N PHE A 50 -3.77 22.65 7.82
CA PHE A 50 -3.76 23.40 9.08
C PHE A 50 -2.76 24.57 9.14
N GLY A 51 -1.91 24.74 8.13
CA GLY A 51 -0.80 25.70 8.11
C GLY A 51 0.46 25.23 8.85
N TYR A 52 0.36 24.16 9.65
CA TYR A 52 1.46 23.54 10.40
C TYR A 52 1.13 22.07 10.67
N LEU A 53 2.04 21.32 11.29
CA LEU A 53 1.78 19.95 11.75
C LEU A 53 1.34 19.98 13.23
N PRO A 54 0.05 19.76 13.55
CA PRO A 54 -0.44 19.84 14.92
C PRO A 54 0.16 18.77 15.84
N ASN A 55 0.42 19.13 17.10
CA ASN A 55 1.05 18.21 18.05
C ASN A 55 0.21 16.97 18.39
N ASN A 56 -1.12 17.10 18.32
CA ASN A 56 -2.09 16.02 18.53
C ASN A 56 -2.18 15.03 17.35
N ILE A 57 -1.56 15.34 16.20
CA ILE A 57 -1.57 14.50 15.00
C ILE A 57 -0.17 13.92 14.79
N LYS A 58 -0.03 12.60 14.91
CA LYS A 58 1.23 11.88 14.69
C LYS A 58 1.14 11.05 13.42
N VAL A 59 2.17 11.14 12.59
CA VAL A 59 2.29 10.34 11.35
C VAL A 59 3.49 9.41 11.48
N PHE A 60 3.30 8.14 11.21
CA PHE A 60 4.31 7.10 11.30
C PHE A 60 4.41 6.29 10.01
N THR A 61 5.61 5.82 9.69
CA THR A 61 5.72 4.59 8.91
C THR A 61 5.44 3.39 9.80
N TYR A 62 4.99 2.27 9.24
CA TYR A 62 4.60 1.08 9.99
C TYR A 62 5.71 0.59 10.93
N PHE A 63 6.93 0.38 10.41
CA PHE A 63 8.06 -0.06 11.26
C PHE A 63 8.47 0.98 12.31
N ASN A 64 8.32 2.29 12.01
CA ASN A 64 8.57 3.32 13.00
C ASN A 64 7.49 3.30 14.10
N PHE A 65 6.22 3.03 13.76
CA PHE A 65 5.18 2.84 14.76
C PHE A 65 5.49 1.64 15.67
N LEU A 66 5.79 0.48 15.09
CA LEU A 66 6.19 -0.72 15.84
C LEU A 66 7.35 -0.41 16.79
N TYR A 67 8.43 0.20 16.29
CA TYR A 67 9.57 0.45 17.14
C TYR A 67 9.34 1.56 18.17
N SER A 68 8.97 2.76 17.72
CA SER A 68 8.94 3.95 18.58
C SER A 68 7.77 3.93 19.57
N PHE A 69 6.65 3.34 19.19
CA PHE A 69 5.46 3.26 20.04
C PHE A 69 5.33 1.92 20.74
N CYS A 70 5.54 0.80 20.03
CA CYS A 70 5.24 -0.52 20.56
C CYS A 70 6.43 -1.22 21.26
N VAL A 71 7.68 -0.93 20.88
CA VAL A 71 8.86 -1.66 21.40
C VAL A 71 9.69 -0.81 22.34
N LYS A 72 10.15 0.36 21.87
CA LYS A 72 11.11 1.21 22.60
C LYS A 72 10.61 1.60 24.00
N PRO A 73 9.34 2.01 24.22
CA PRO A 73 8.90 2.42 25.56
C PRO A 73 9.01 1.32 26.62
N PHE A 74 8.93 0.05 26.23
CA PHE A 74 8.95 -1.10 27.13
C PHE A 74 10.33 -1.73 27.25
N LEU A 75 11.08 -1.78 26.14
CA LEU A 75 12.32 -2.56 26.05
C LEU A 75 13.59 -1.70 26.03
N TYR A 76 13.48 -0.36 26.05
CA TYR A 76 14.65 0.54 25.96
C TYR A 76 15.70 0.24 27.04
N TYR A 77 15.30 0.22 28.31
CA TYR A 77 16.23 -0.05 29.40
C TYR A 77 16.68 -1.51 29.45
N LYS A 78 15.79 -2.45 29.12
CA LYS A 78 16.08 -3.89 29.14
C LYS A 78 17.18 -4.28 28.15
N TYR A 79 17.17 -3.69 26.95
CA TYR A 79 18.07 -4.06 25.86
C TYR A 79 18.96 -2.93 25.32
N ASN A 80 18.98 -1.77 26.00
CA ASN A 80 19.72 -0.58 25.58
C ASN A 80 19.45 -0.21 24.11
N LEU A 81 18.16 -0.11 23.75
CA LEU A 81 17.74 0.09 22.37
C LEU A 81 18.17 1.47 21.82
N LYS A 82 18.95 1.47 20.75
CA LYS A 82 19.45 2.68 20.08
C LYS A 82 18.64 3.08 18.85
N GLY A 83 18.13 2.10 18.11
CA GLY A 83 17.36 2.37 16.90
C GLY A 83 16.82 1.11 16.22
N ILE A 84 16.49 1.25 14.94
CA ILE A 84 16.05 0.18 14.04
C ILE A 84 17.11 -0.02 12.97
N PHE A 85 17.46 -1.27 12.67
CA PHE A 85 18.11 -1.64 11.42
C PHE A 85 17.04 -1.87 10.34
N LEU A 86 17.11 -1.07 9.27
CA LEU A 86 16.20 -1.14 8.13
C LEU A 86 16.60 -2.21 7.10
N GLU A 87 17.78 -2.79 7.24
CA GLU A 87 18.18 -3.99 6.52
C GLU A 87 17.64 -5.24 7.22
N ASN A 88 17.40 -6.29 6.43
CA ASN A 88 16.98 -7.57 6.96
C ASN A 88 17.99 -8.11 7.97
N SER A 89 17.48 -8.75 9.03
CA SER A 89 18.30 -9.47 10.01
C SER A 89 19.31 -10.42 9.31
N PRO A 90 20.60 -10.44 9.72
CA PRO A 90 21.60 -11.32 9.12
C PRO A 90 21.18 -12.79 9.14
N GLU A 91 21.50 -13.55 8.08
CA GLU A 91 21.09 -14.95 7.92
C GLU A 91 21.44 -15.86 9.12
N PRO A 92 22.59 -15.72 9.80
CA PRO A 92 22.90 -16.49 11.01
C PRO A 92 21.89 -16.33 12.15
N THR A 93 21.17 -15.20 12.21
CA THR A 93 20.16 -14.95 13.25
C THR A 93 18.95 -15.88 13.13
N ASN A 94 18.74 -16.49 11.96
CA ASN A 94 17.62 -17.41 11.73
C ASN A 94 17.74 -18.71 12.52
N TYR A 95 18.97 -19.14 12.81
CA TYR A 95 19.27 -20.37 13.56
C TYR A 95 19.20 -20.18 15.07
N PHE A 96 19.08 -18.95 15.56
CA PHE A 96 18.89 -18.71 16.98
C PHE A 96 17.49 -19.15 17.44
N LYS A 97 17.42 -19.73 18.64
CA LYS A 97 16.15 -20.02 19.30
C LYS A 97 15.39 -18.71 19.59
N ASN A 98 14.06 -18.78 19.73
CA ASN A 98 13.23 -17.60 19.93
C ASN A 98 13.53 -16.86 21.24
N GLU A 99 14.06 -17.54 22.25
CA GLU A 99 14.44 -16.94 23.53
C GLU A 99 15.73 -16.11 23.42
N ASN A 100 16.51 -16.30 22.36
CA ASN A 100 17.76 -15.59 22.17
C ASN A 100 17.49 -14.21 21.55
N ILE A 101 17.66 -13.16 22.36
CA ILE A 101 17.42 -11.78 21.95
C ILE A 101 18.23 -11.34 20.73
N ARG A 102 19.40 -11.97 20.45
CA ARG A 102 20.22 -11.68 19.27
C ARG A 102 19.52 -12.01 17.94
N LYS A 103 18.42 -12.76 18.01
CA LYS A 103 17.52 -13.00 16.87
C LYS A 103 16.77 -11.74 16.43
N TYR A 104 16.53 -10.81 17.36
CA TYR A 104 15.70 -9.63 17.16
C TYR A 104 16.50 -8.33 17.22
N ILE A 105 17.58 -8.31 18.02
CA ILE A 105 18.37 -7.11 18.31
C ILE A 105 19.85 -7.39 18.03
N SER A 106 20.53 -6.47 17.36
CA SER A 106 21.96 -6.53 17.13
C SER A 106 22.75 -6.39 18.44
N LYS A 107 24.03 -6.80 18.42
CA LYS A 107 24.95 -6.54 19.55
C LYS A 107 25.12 -5.04 19.86
N SER A 108 24.87 -4.16 18.88
CA SER A 108 24.95 -2.71 19.02
C SER A 108 23.67 -2.06 19.57
N GLY A 109 22.62 -2.83 19.86
CA GLY A 109 21.37 -2.34 20.43
C GLY A 109 20.34 -1.87 19.40
N TYR A 110 20.44 -2.31 18.15
CA TYR A 110 19.49 -1.94 17.09
C TYR A 110 18.55 -3.11 16.79
N ALA A 111 17.25 -2.87 16.81
CA ALA A 111 16.26 -3.90 16.51
C ALA A 111 16.11 -4.10 14.99
N TYR A 112 16.02 -5.34 14.52
CA TYR A 112 15.81 -5.62 13.09
C TYR A 112 14.35 -5.37 12.70
N HIS A 113 14.10 -4.52 11.71
CA HIS A 113 12.75 -4.10 11.32
C HIS A 113 11.84 -5.30 10.98
N ASN A 114 12.38 -6.30 10.27
CA ASN A 114 11.69 -7.52 9.84
C ASN A 114 11.40 -8.50 11.00
N ARG A 115 11.85 -8.21 12.22
CA ARG A 115 11.67 -9.04 13.43
C ARG A 115 10.90 -8.32 14.54
N LEU A 116 10.50 -7.06 14.35
CA LEU A 116 9.81 -6.28 15.38
C LEU A 116 8.49 -6.92 15.83
N GLY A 117 7.67 -7.40 14.90
CA GLY A 117 6.41 -8.09 15.24
C GLY A 117 6.64 -9.33 16.13
N LYS A 118 7.61 -10.17 15.76
CA LYS A 118 7.97 -11.35 16.56
C LYS A 118 8.60 -10.99 17.91
N LEU A 119 9.32 -9.86 18.01
CA LEU A 119 9.84 -9.37 19.29
C LEU A 119 8.70 -8.96 20.22
N ILE A 120 7.68 -8.30 19.70
CA ILE A 120 6.47 -7.93 20.47
C ILE A 120 5.74 -9.18 20.98
N GLU A 121 5.58 -10.19 20.13
CA GLU A 121 5.00 -11.48 20.51
C GLU A 121 5.84 -12.17 21.60
N GLN A 122 7.16 -12.27 21.41
CA GLN A 122 8.08 -12.94 22.35
C GLN A 122 8.11 -12.28 23.73
N GLU A 123 7.98 -10.95 23.79
CA GLU A 123 7.96 -10.18 25.04
C GLU A 123 6.54 -9.99 25.61
N ASN A 124 5.52 -10.59 24.98
CA ASN A 124 4.11 -10.50 25.38
C ASN A 124 3.60 -9.06 25.58
N LEU A 125 4.06 -8.11 24.75
CA LEU A 125 3.79 -6.68 24.97
C LEU A 125 2.41 -6.21 24.48
N ILE A 126 1.62 -7.08 23.83
CA ILE A 126 0.43 -6.67 23.07
C ILE A 126 -0.60 -5.93 23.93
N ASP A 127 -0.86 -6.38 25.15
CA ASP A 127 -1.85 -5.77 26.02
C ASP A 127 -1.36 -4.44 26.63
N ASP A 128 -0.08 -4.36 26.98
CA ASP A 128 0.55 -3.10 27.39
C ASP A 128 0.53 -2.05 26.27
N ILE A 129 0.75 -2.48 25.02
CA ILE A 129 0.66 -1.63 23.83
C ILE A 129 -0.78 -1.13 23.64
N LYS A 130 -1.81 -1.98 23.81
CA LYS A 130 -3.22 -1.57 23.73
C LYS A 130 -3.55 -0.52 24.79
N LEU A 131 -3.20 -0.75 26.05
CA LEU A 131 -3.41 0.20 27.15
C LEU A 131 -2.70 1.53 26.88
N ARG A 132 -1.49 1.47 26.34
CA ARG A 132 -0.76 2.66 25.92
C ARG A 132 -1.46 3.37 24.76
N LEU A 133 -1.96 2.64 23.76
CA LEU A 133 -2.68 3.24 22.65
C LEU A 133 -3.93 3.99 23.13
N GLU A 134 -4.74 3.35 23.97
CA GLU A 134 -5.93 3.96 24.61
C GLU A 134 -5.59 5.24 25.39
N LYS A 135 -4.43 5.26 26.05
CA LYS A 135 -4.00 6.43 26.81
C LYS A 135 -3.59 7.62 25.94
N PHE A 136 -3.04 7.41 24.74
CA PHE A 136 -2.40 8.46 23.94
C PHE A 136 -3.08 8.77 22.60
N CYS A 137 -4.03 7.96 22.17
CA CYS A 137 -4.64 8.02 20.85
C CYS A 137 -6.16 7.85 20.96
N ASP A 138 -6.90 8.75 20.32
CA ASP A 138 -8.36 8.64 20.22
C ASP A 138 -8.76 7.98 18.89
N HIS A 139 -7.98 8.23 17.83
CA HIS A 139 -8.20 7.73 16.48
C HIS A 139 -6.92 7.18 15.84
N PHE A 140 -6.91 5.88 15.56
CA PHE A 140 -5.84 5.21 14.84
C PHE A 140 -6.25 4.98 13.39
N TYR A 141 -5.58 5.68 12.47
CA TYR A 141 -5.82 5.58 11.04
C TYR A 141 -4.68 4.82 10.38
N TYR A 142 -5.01 3.86 9.52
CA TYR A 142 -4.03 3.11 8.74
C TYR A 142 -4.33 3.27 7.26
N ASP A 143 -3.37 3.85 6.53
CA ASP A 143 -3.42 4.01 5.07
C ASP A 143 -2.67 2.85 4.37
N GLU A 144 -3.16 2.43 3.21
CA GLU A 144 -2.62 1.33 2.41
C GLU A 144 -2.65 -0.04 3.13
N VAL A 145 -3.77 -0.39 3.78
CA VAL A 145 -3.89 -1.64 4.57
C VAL A 145 -3.76 -2.93 3.76
N GLN A 146 -3.88 -2.88 2.45
CA GLN A 146 -3.58 -4.02 1.57
C GLN A 146 -2.09 -4.40 1.58
N ASP A 147 -1.21 -3.47 1.97
CA ASP A 147 0.22 -3.75 2.09
C ASP A 147 0.53 -4.53 3.38
N LEU A 148 -0.42 -4.66 4.31
CA LEU A 148 -0.26 -5.55 5.47
C LEU A 148 -0.30 -7.01 5.03
N GLY A 149 0.65 -7.80 5.53
CA GLY A 149 0.75 -9.23 5.24
C GLY A 149 1.33 -10.00 6.43
N GLY A 150 1.25 -11.32 6.38
CA GLY A 150 1.90 -12.17 7.40
C GLY A 150 1.45 -11.86 8.83
N HIS A 151 2.44 -11.78 9.72
CA HIS A 151 2.25 -11.44 11.13
C HIS A 151 1.81 -9.98 11.35
N ASP A 152 2.17 -9.07 10.46
CA ASP A 152 1.84 -7.64 10.60
C ASP A 152 0.32 -7.43 10.56
N PHE A 153 -0.37 -8.16 9.68
CA PHE A 153 -1.83 -8.16 9.66
C PHE A 153 -2.42 -8.64 10.99
N ASN A 154 -1.93 -9.77 11.52
CA ASN A 154 -2.43 -10.30 12.79
C ASN A 154 -2.19 -9.34 13.95
N PHE A 155 -1.02 -8.70 14.00
CA PHE A 155 -0.69 -7.70 15.00
C PHE A 155 -1.64 -6.50 14.95
N ILE A 156 -1.90 -5.94 13.76
CA ILE A 156 -2.82 -4.80 13.60
C ILE A 156 -4.26 -5.18 13.97
N ILE A 157 -4.72 -6.37 13.58
CA ILE A 157 -6.05 -6.87 13.98
C ILE A 157 -6.12 -7.06 15.50
N GLU A 158 -5.09 -7.61 16.13
CA GLU A 158 -5.06 -7.76 17.58
C GLU A 158 -5.02 -6.40 18.29
N LEU A 159 -4.21 -5.46 17.81
CA LEU A 159 -4.17 -4.08 18.30
C LEU A 159 -5.53 -3.39 18.17
N SER A 160 -6.27 -3.68 17.11
CA SER A 160 -7.61 -3.14 16.86
C SER A 160 -8.62 -3.54 17.93
N LYS A 161 -8.35 -4.54 18.78
CA LYS A 161 -9.23 -4.91 19.90
C LYS A 161 -9.19 -3.92 21.08
N SER A 162 -8.29 -2.95 21.06
CA SER A 162 -8.27 -1.83 22.02
C SER A 162 -9.52 -0.93 21.91
N LYS A 163 -9.71 -0.07 22.92
CA LYS A 163 -10.79 0.92 23.03
C LYS A 163 -10.45 2.25 22.32
N VAL A 164 -9.91 2.16 21.11
CA VAL A 164 -9.54 3.29 20.25
C VAL A 164 -10.32 3.19 18.95
N ASN A 165 -10.69 4.32 18.34
CA ASN A 165 -11.37 4.30 17.04
C ASN A 165 -10.37 3.89 15.95
N PHE A 166 -10.76 2.96 15.08
CA PHE A 166 -9.90 2.50 13.98
C PHE A 166 -10.51 2.82 12.63
N LEU A 167 -9.71 3.42 11.76
CA LEU A 167 -10.06 3.61 10.35
C LEU A 167 -8.96 3.04 9.46
N PHE A 168 -9.27 1.93 8.81
CA PHE A 168 -8.44 1.23 7.85
C PHE A 168 -8.85 1.68 6.45
N VAL A 169 -7.91 2.11 5.61
CA VAL A 169 -8.18 2.51 4.22
C VAL A 169 -7.20 1.82 3.30
N GLY A 170 -7.68 1.20 2.23
CA GLY A 170 -6.83 0.49 1.29
C GLY A 170 -7.55 0.09 0.00
N ASP A 171 -6.79 -0.40 -0.97
CA ASP A 171 -7.30 -0.93 -2.23
C ASP A 171 -6.78 -2.37 -2.39
N PHE A 172 -7.67 -3.36 -2.25
CA PHE A 172 -7.34 -4.78 -2.29
C PHE A 172 -6.58 -5.17 -3.57
N TYR A 173 -6.96 -4.60 -4.71
CA TYR A 173 -6.37 -4.94 -6.00
C TYR A 173 -5.04 -4.21 -6.27
N GLN A 174 -4.65 -3.24 -5.44
CA GLN A 174 -3.35 -2.55 -5.53
C GLN A 174 -2.24 -3.24 -4.73
N GLN A 175 -2.43 -4.46 -4.24
CA GLN A 175 -1.35 -5.18 -3.59
C GLN A 175 -0.29 -5.58 -4.62
N THR A 176 0.88 -4.93 -4.57
CA THR A 176 2.02 -5.18 -5.47
C THR A 176 3.22 -5.84 -4.79
N TYR A 177 3.34 -5.72 -3.47
CA TYR A 177 4.43 -6.25 -2.64
C TYR A 177 3.93 -7.34 -1.68
N VAL A 178 4.76 -8.36 -1.45
CA VAL A 178 4.53 -9.37 -0.41
C VAL A 178 5.36 -8.96 0.79
N THR A 179 4.72 -8.63 1.90
CA THR A 179 5.35 -7.97 3.05
C THR A 179 5.93 -8.91 4.11
N SER A 180 5.81 -10.23 3.95
CA SER A 180 6.50 -11.18 4.84
C SER A 180 7.33 -12.21 4.07
N PHE A 181 8.63 -12.28 4.41
CA PHE A 181 9.53 -13.35 4.00
C PHE A 181 9.22 -14.69 4.69
N ASP A 182 8.42 -14.68 5.76
CA ASP A 182 7.82 -15.89 6.35
C ASP A 182 6.62 -16.32 5.48
N ARG A 183 6.92 -17.11 4.43
CA ARG A 183 5.98 -17.53 3.38
C ARG A 183 4.74 -18.31 3.87
N ASN A 184 4.72 -18.76 5.12
CA ASN A 184 3.70 -19.68 5.63
C ASN A 184 2.52 -18.98 6.33
N VAL A 185 2.72 -17.83 6.97
CA VAL A 185 1.64 -17.15 7.71
C VAL A 185 0.92 -16.18 6.78
N ASN A 186 -0.41 -16.29 6.67
CA ASN A 186 -1.25 -15.41 5.86
C ASN A 186 -0.81 -15.27 4.38
N GLY A 187 -0.09 -16.25 3.82
CA GLY A 187 0.36 -16.23 2.42
C GLY A 187 -0.77 -16.21 1.38
N ASN A 188 -2.00 -16.54 1.82
CA ASN A 188 -3.22 -16.50 1.02
C ASN A 188 -4.16 -15.33 1.37
N LEU A 189 -3.75 -14.42 2.27
CA LEU A 189 -4.61 -13.34 2.80
C LEU A 189 -5.28 -12.52 1.69
N HIS A 190 -4.55 -12.28 0.61
CA HIS A 190 -4.98 -11.43 -0.50
C HIS A 190 -5.30 -12.23 -1.77
N LYS A 191 -5.56 -13.54 -1.64
CA LYS A 191 -5.97 -14.37 -2.79
C LYS A 191 -7.47 -14.30 -3.05
N ASP A 192 -8.23 -14.01 -2.03
CA ASP A 192 -9.68 -14.18 -1.98
C ASP A 192 -10.28 -12.95 -1.29
N TYR A 193 -11.04 -12.18 -2.07
CA TYR A 193 -11.59 -10.89 -1.66
C TYR A 193 -12.57 -11.04 -0.49
N ASP A 194 -13.47 -12.01 -0.57
CA ASP A 194 -14.49 -12.24 0.45
C ASP A 194 -13.88 -12.74 1.75
N LYS A 195 -12.88 -13.63 1.67
CA LYS A 195 -12.12 -14.05 2.86
C LYS A 195 -11.34 -12.90 3.48
N TYR A 196 -10.79 -12.00 2.66
CA TYR A 196 -10.12 -10.81 3.17
C TYR A 196 -11.08 -9.92 3.97
N LEU A 197 -12.27 -9.64 3.42
CA LEU A 197 -13.30 -8.85 4.12
C LEU A 197 -13.76 -9.53 5.41
N LYS A 198 -13.99 -10.84 5.35
CA LYS A 198 -14.43 -11.62 6.50
C LYS A 198 -13.46 -11.53 7.67
N ARG A 199 -12.15 -11.47 7.42
CA ARG A 199 -11.12 -11.32 8.48
C ARG A 199 -11.29 -10.05 9.30
N TYR A 200 -11.73 -8.95 8.70
CA TYR A 200 -12.05 -7.71 9.41
C TYR A 200 -13.39 -7.81 10.13
N GLN A 201 -14.41 -8.34 9.46
CA GLN A 201 -15.76 -8.50 10.03
C GLN A 201 -15.76 -9.41 11.27
N ASP A 202 -15.02 -10.53 11.24
CA ASP A 202 -14.84 -11.46 12.36
C ASP A 202 -14.19 -10.77 13.59
N ASN A 203 -13.61 -9.58 13.43
CA ASN A 203 -13.02 -8.76 14.49
C ASN A 203 -13.86 -7.50 14.79
N ASN A 204 -15.15 -7.50 14.45
CA ASN A 204 -16.09 -6.40 14.67
C ASN A 204 -15.66 -5.09 13.99
N ILE A 205 -15.02 -5.19 12.82
CA ILE A 205 -14.67 -4.04 11.99
C ILE A 205 -15.70 -3.97 10.85
N THR A 206 -16.41 -2.85 10.77
CA THR A 206 -17.40 -2.62 9.71
C THR A 206 -16.69 -2.42 8.37
N VAL A 207 -17.29 -2.91 7.28
CA VAL A 207 -16.73 -2.78 5.94
C VAL A 207 -17.57 -1.78 5.15
N ASP A 208 -16.90 -0.81 4.55
CA ASP A 208 -17.46 0.21 3.69
C ASP A 208 -16.83 0.06 2.30
N LEU A 209 -17.68 -0.27 1.32
CA LEU A 209 -17.29 -0.48 -0.08
C LEU A 209 -17.72 0.68 -0.98
N GLU A 210 -18.47 1.66 -0.44
CA GLU A 210 -19.16 2.68 -1.23
C GLU A 210 -18.43 4.02 -1.19
N THR A 211 -17.95 4.44 -0.01
CA THR A 211 -17.42 5.79 0.23
C THR A 211 -16.30 6.19 -0.73
N LEU A 212 -15.45 5.24 -1.13
CA LEU A 212 -14.30 5.49 -2.01
C LEU A 212 -14.32 4.59 -3.26
N SER A 213 -15.51 4.32 -3.79
CA SER A 213 -15.75 3.49 -4.99
C SER A 213 -15.44 4.19 -6.32
N ASN A 214 -15.29 5.52 -6.32
CA ASN A 214 -15.05 6.33 -7.51
C ASN A 214 -13.66 7.01 -7.51
N SER A 215 -13.01 7.03 -8.67
CA SER A 215 -11.71 7.68 -8.89
C SER A 215 -11.85 9.16 -9.21
N TRP A 216 -11.07 10.01 -8.55
CA TRP A 216 -10.85 11.40 -8.97
C TRP A 216 -9.70 11.53 -9.99
N ARG A 217 -8.94 10.44 -10.21
CA ARG A 217 -7.80 10.43 -11.14
C ARG A 217 -8.19 9.93 -12.51
N CYS A 218 -8.88 8.80 -12.62
CA CYS A 218 -9.15 8.11 -13.90
C CYS A 218 -10.44 8.63 -14.53
N SER A 219 -10.47 8.79 -15.85
CA SER A 219 -11.69 9.10 -16.62
C SER A 219 -12.66 7.91 -16.63
N PRO A 220 -13.94 8.12 -16.99
CA PRO A 220 -14.88 7.02 -17.23
C PRO A 220 -14.35 5.99 -18.23
N THR A 221 -13.64 6.40 -19.29
CA THR A 221 -13.04 5.47 -20.27
C THR A 221 -12.10 4.47 -19.60
N ILE A 222 -11.18 4.95 -18.77
CA ILE A 222 -10.18 4.11 -18.08
C ILE A 222 -10.87 3.21 -17.04
N CYS A 223 -11.80 3.77 -16.28
CA CYS A 223 -12.55 3.03 -15.25
C CYS A 223 -13.38 1.88 -15.85
N ASN A 224 -14.12 2.15 -16.93
CA ASN A 224 -14.89 1.13 -17.64
C ASN A 224 -13.97 0.07 -18.23
N TYR A 225 -12.85 0.46 -18.86
CA TYR A 225 -11.89 -0.50 -19.40
C TYR A 225 -11.33 -1.43 -18.32
N ILE A 226 -10.99 -0.92 -17.13
CA ILE A 226 -10.54 -1.74 -15.99
C ILE A 226 -11.67 -2.69 -15.54
N THR A 227 -12.89 -2.19 -15.41
CA THR A 227 -14.04 -2.98 -14.98
C THR A 227 -14.32 -4.13 -15.95
N ASP A 228 -14.40 -3.83 -17.24
CA ASP A 228 -14.77 -4.79 -18.27
C ASP A 228 -13.67 -5.81 -18.56
N ASN A 229 -12.40 -5.39 -18.54
CA ASN A 229 -11.27 -6.26 -18.92
C ASN A 229 -10.60 -6.94 -17.74
N LEU A 230 -10.62 -6.35 -16.54
CA LEU A 230 -10.03 -6.95 -15.35
C LEU A 230 -11.09 -7.47 -14.37
N GLY A 231 -12.36 -7.13 -14.51
CA GLY A 231 -13.38 -7.50 -13.53
C GLY A 231 -13.15 -6.85 -12.16
N ILE A 232 -12.49 -5.70 -12.13
CA ILE A 232 -12.26 -4.90 -10.91
C ILE A 232 -13.22 -3.72 -10.97
N GLN A 233 -14.18 -3.67 -10.07
CA GLN A 233 -15.17 -2.60 -10.03
C GLN A 233 -14.51 -1.27 -9.64
N ILE A 234 -14.57 -0.30 -10.54
CA ILE A 234 -14.05 1.06 -10.32
C ILE A 234 -14.91 2.07 -11.08
N GLY A 235 -15.44 3.06 -10.35
CA GLY A 235 -16.13 4.20 -10.96
C GLY A 235 -15.24 5.41 -11.13
N SER A 236 -15.77 6.46 -11.75
CA SER A 236 -15.09 7.75 -11.95
C SER A 236 -15.94 8.89 -11.42
N ASN A 237 -15.32 9.85 -10.74
CA ASN A 237 -15.91 11.15 -10.41
C ASN A 237 -15.69 12.19 -11.51
N ARG A 238 -14.99 11.83 -12.59
CA ARG A 238 -14.76 12.68 -13.76
C ARG A 238 -15.84 12.44 -14.80
N THR A 239 -16.03 13.44 -15.66
CA THR A 239 -16.99 13.38 -16.78
C THR A 239 -16.32 13.49 -18.14
N ASP A 240 -15.04 13.85 -18.19
CA ASP A 240 -14.30 13.99 -19.43
C ASP A 240 -13.83 12.63 -19.94
N LEU A 241 -13.84 12.46 -21.26
CA LEU A 241 -13.43 11.23 -21.92
C LEU A 241 -11.95 11.31 -22.31
N THR A 242 -11.25 10.20 -22.13
CA THR A 242 -9.88 10.02 -22.63
C THR A 242 -9.84 8.81 -23.56
N GLU A 243 -8.70 8.61 -24.23
CA GLU A 243 -8.53 7.54 -25.21
C GLU A 243 -7.66 6.40 -24.68
N ILE A 244 -8.00 5.18 -25.11
CA ILE A 244 -7.16 3.99 -24.93
C ILE A 244 -6.77 3.50 -26.33
N THR A 245 -5.51 3.70 -26.69
CA THR A 245 -5.04 3.46 -28.07
C THR A 245 -4.00 2.36 -28.06
N TYR A 246 -4.26 1.30 -28.81
CA TYR A 246 -3.26 0.27 -29.05
C TYR A 246 -2.38 0.67 -30.23
N VAL A 247 -1.06 0.69 -30.00
CA VAL A 247 -0.07 1.21 -30.95
C VAL A 247 0.71 0.05 -31.58
N GLU A 248 0.50 -0.16 -32.88
CA GLU A 248 1.24 -1.13 -33.71
C GLU A 248 2.27 -0.47 -34.62
N ASP A 249 2.03 0.78 -35.00
CA ASP A 249 2.90 1.56 -35.87
C ASP A 249 4.20 1.93 -35.13
N LYS A 250 5.34 1.61 -35.76
CA LYS A 250 6.67 1.81 -35.16
C LYS A 250 7.08 3.28 -35.09
N ASP A 251 6.63 4.12 -36.02
CA ASP A 251 6.97 5.54 -36.05
C ASP A 251 6.19 6.29 -34.96
N VAL A 252 4.90 5.94 -34.80
CA VAL A 252 4.08 6.42 -33.69
C VAL A 252 4.66 5.96 -32.36
N LEU A 253 5.03 4.68 -32.24
CA LEU A 253 5.64 4.15 -31.03
C LEU A 253 6.94 4.88 -30.68
N THR A 254 7.80 5.12 -31.66
CA THR A 254 9.07 5.85 -31.45
C THR A 254 8.82 7.26 -30.93
N SER A 255 7.83 7.95 -31.48
CA SER A 255 7.41 9.28 -31.02
C SER A 255 6.94 9.25 -29.56
N ILE A 256 6.09 8.27 -29.20
CA ILE A 256 5.64 8.07 -27.82
C ILE A 256 6.82 7.75 -26.90
N LEU A 257 7.75 6.89 -27.32
CA LEU A 257 8.91 6.49 -26.51
C LEU A 257 9.83 7.66 -26.16
N ASN A 258 10.00 8.60 -27.10
CA ASN A 258 10.85 9.77 -26.93
C ASN A 258 10.19 10.91 -26.13
N ASP A 259 8.86 10.93 -26.02
CA ASP A 259 8.15 11.96 -25.27
C ASP A 259 8.18 11.72 -23.75
N ASN A 260 8.96 12.50 -23.01
CA ASN A 260 9.07 12.37 -21.56
C ASN A 260 7.83 12.81 -20.76
N ALA A 261 6.85 13.47 -21.38
CA ALA A 261 5.56 13.77 -20.76
C ALA A 261 4.69 12.51 -20.61
N ILE A 262 4.88 11.52 -21.50
CA ILE A 262 4.23 10.22 -21.43
C ILE A 262 5.11 9.27 -20.63
N ILE A 263 4.64 8.82 -19.45
CA ILE A 263 5.40 7.83 -18.66
C ILE A 263 5.25 6.43 -19.27
N LYS A 264 6.36 5.70 -19.38
CA LYS A 264 6.34 4.32 -19.87
C LYS A 264 6.30 3.36 -18.69
N LEU A 265 5.28 2.53 -18.64
CA LEU A 265 5.03 1.58 -17.57
C LEU A 265 5.31 0.17 -18.11
N VAL A 266 6.36 -0.47 -17.59
CA VAL A 266 6.78 -1.83 -17.98
C VAL A 266 6.52 -2.83 -16.85
N PHE A 267 6.34 -4.11 -17.19
CA PHE A 267 6.07 -5.14 -16.17
C PHE A 267 7.20 -5.26 -15.12
N ASN A 268 8.45 -5.21 -15.57
CA ASN A 268 9.67 -5.23 -14.75
C ASN A 268 10.87 -4.64 -15.52
N ASN A 269 12.02 -4.52 -14.83
CA ASN A 269 13.30 -4.09 -15.39
C ASN A 269 13.27 -2.72 -16.10
N ALA A 270 12.49 -1.76 -15.59
CA ALA A 270 12.46 -0.39 -16.11
C ALA A 270 13.85 0.25 -16.21
N SER A 271 14.76 -0.04 -15.27
CA SER A 271 16.14 0.45 -15.27
C SER A 271 16.99 -0.01 -16.46
N LYS A 272 16.56 -1.05 -17.18
CA LYS A 272 17.25 -1.55 -18.39
C LYS A 272 16.76 -0.89 -19.67
N ARG A 273 15.76 0.00 -19.59
CA ARG A 273 15.22 0.70 -20.76
C ARG A 273 16.04 1.95 -21.05
N THR A 274 16.12 2.29 -22.33
CA THR A 274 16.81 3.49 -22.83
C THR A 274 15.96 4.76 -22.72
N PHE A 275 14.69 4.63 -22.35
CA PHE A 275 13.72 5.72 -22.20
C PHE A 275 13.19 5.80 -20.76
N ARG A 276 12.60 6.94 -20.39
CA ARG A 276 12.00 7.17 -19.07
C ARG A 276 10.89 6.17 -18.80
N ALA A 277 11.17 5.18 -17.95
CA ALA A 277 10.24 4.11 -17.62
C ALA A 277 10.15 3.83 -16.12
N LYS A 278 9.04 3.22 -15.70
CA LYS A 278 8.83 2.68 -14.34
C LYS A 278 8.21 1.30 -14.38
N ASN A 279 8.48 0.49 -13.36
CA ASN A 279 7.81 -0.79 -13.21
C ASN A 279 6.34 -0.57 -12.79
N TRP A 280 5.43 -1.38 -13.31
CA TRP A 280 3.99 -1.33 -12.98
C TRP A 280 3.71 -1.32 -11.48
N GLY A 281 4.50 -2.04 -10.68
CA GLY A 281 4.30 -2.09 -9.23
C GLY A 281 4.88 -0.88 -8.48
N GLU A 282 5.89 -0.22 -9.05
CA GLU A 282 6.66 0.86 -8.39
C GLU A 282 5.98 2.22 -8.54
N CYS A 283 5.17 2.42 -9.57
CA CYS A 283 4.43 3.67 -9.77
C CYS A 283 3.23 3.83 -8.82
N LYS A 284 2.97 2.84 -7.93
CA LYS A 284 1.90 2.91 -6.93
C LYS A 284 2.11 4.14 -6.02
N GLY A 285 1.06 4.94 -5.86
CA GLY A 285 1.09 6.14 -5.00
C GLY A 285 1.59 7.40 -5.70
N GLU A 286 2.08 7.30 -6.94
CA GLU A 286 2.43 8.46 -7.76
C GLU A 286 1.19 9.02 -8.47
N ASP A 287 1.15 10.35 -8.58
CA ASP A 287 -0.02 11.15 -8.99
C ASP A 287 0.29 12.20 -10.07
N ASP A 288 1.53 12.23 -10.57
CA ASP A 288 2.10 13.26 -11.46
C ASP A 288 2.01 12.92 -12.96
N PHE A 289 1.50 11.74 -13.31
CA PHE A 289 1.37 11.33 -14.71
C PHE A 289 0.09 11.89 -15.34
N ILE A 290 0.25 12.53 -16.50
CA ILE A 290 -0.86 12.90 -17.37
C ILE A 290 -1.19 11.70 -18.25
N ASP A 291 -0.35 11.44 -19.25
CA ASP A 291 -0.53 10.31 -20.17
C ASP A 291 0.40 9.14 -19.82
N THR A 292 -0.04 7.92 -20.11
CA THR A 292 0.73 6.71 -19.82
C THR A 292 0.84 5.81 -21.04
N CYS A 293 1.99 5.16 -21.21
CA CYS A 293 2.21 4.09 -22.18
C CYS A 293 2.49 2.78 -21.44
N ILE A 294 1.55 1.83 -21.50
CA ILE A 294 1.64 0.53 -20.85
C ILE A 294 2.22 -0.48 -21.85
N ILE A 295 3.43 -0.93 -21.53
CA ILE A 295 4.15 -1.93 -22.32
C ILE A 295 3.88 -3.30 -21.73
N MET A 296 3.06 -4.08 -22.43
CA MET A 296 2.62 -5.42 -22.03
C MET A 296 3.65 -6.47 -22.41
N ASN A 297 4.02 -7.31 -21.44
CA ASN A 297 4.81 -8.51 -21.71
C ASN A 297 4.02 -9.52 -22.56
N ALA A 298 4.71 -10.51 -23.13
CA ALA A 298 4.11 -11.48 -24.04
C ALA A 298 2.86 -12.18 -23.48
N THR A 299 2.88 -12.59 -22.21
CA THR A 299 1.73 -13.25 -21.56
C THR A 299 0.53 -12.33 -21.45
N THR A 300 0.72 -11.08 -21.00
CA THR A 300 -0.36 -10.11 -20.87
C THR A 300 -0.92 -9.73 -22.23
N PHE A 301 -0.05 -9.52 -23.22
CA PHE A 301 -0.46 -9.19 -24.58
C PHE A 301 -1.29 -10.30 -25.24
N ASN A 302 -0.93 -11.56 -25.04
CA ASN A 302 -1.70 -12.70 -25.56
C ASN A 302 -3.12 -12.76 -24.98
N LEU A 303 -3.29 -12.41 -23.70
CA LEU A 303 -4.61 -12.36 -23.06
C LEU A 303 -5.40 -11.10 -23.47
N TYR A 304 -4.71 -9.97 -23.66
CA TYR A 304 -5.28 -8.75 -24.23
C TYR A 304 -5.90 -9.02 -25.61
N LYS A 305 -5.15 -9.63 -26.55
CA LYS A 305 -5.67 -9.99 -27.89
C LYS A 305 -6.85 -10.98 -27.84
N LYS A 306 -6.96 -11.77 -26.77
CA LYS A 306 -8.07 -12.71 -26.55
C LYS A 306 -9.26 -12.11 -25.79
N GLY A 307 -9.16 -10.86 -25.33
CA GLY A 307 -10.19 -10.25 -24.48
C GLY A 307 -10.39 -10.95 -23.13
N THR A 308 -9.34 -11.55 -22.56
CA THR A 308 -9.41 -12.37 -21.33
C THR A 308 -8.37 -11.96 -20.29
N LEU A 309 -8.17 -10.65 -20.13
CA LEU A 309 -7.23 -10.09 -19.15
C LEU A 309 -7.63 -10.39 -17.70
N ASP A 310 -8.91 -10.67 -17.45
CA ASP A 310 -9.46 -11.07 -16.16
C ASP A 310 -8.81 -12.36 -15.62
N LYS A 311 -8.35 -13.24 -16.53
CA LYS A 311 -7.68 -14.53 -16.26
C LYS A 311 -6.20 -14.41 -15.93
N LEU A 312 -5.65 -13.19 -15.90
CA LEU A 312 -4.27 -12.98 -15.44
C LEU A 312 -4.10 -13.49 -14.00
N ALA A 313 -2.96 -14.10 -13.72
CA ALA A 313 -2.58 -14.43 -12.35
C ALA A 313 -2.63 -13.17 -11.47
N ASN A 314 -3.20 -13.29 -10.26
CA ASN A 314 -3.51 -12.15 -9.38
C ASN A 314 -2.39 -11.11 -9.28
N ARG A 315 -1.14 -11.54 -9.13
CA ARG A 315 0.01 -10.62 -9.03
C ARG A 315 0.21 -9.77 -10.29
N THR A 316 0.06 -10.35 -11.48
CA THR A 316 0.19 -9.63 -12.75
C THR A 316 -1.02 -8.75 -12.99
N LYS A 317 -2.22 -9.25 -12.67
CA LYS A 317 -3.48 -8.51 -12.74
C LYS A 317 -3.45 -7.25 -11.88
N ASN A 318 -3.05 -7.36 -10.62
CA ASN A 318 -2.92 -6.24 -9.68
C ASN A 318 -1.90 -5.20 -10.17
N LYS A 319 -0.75 -5.65 -10.68
CA LYS A 319 0.23 -4.73 -11.28
C LYS A 319 -0.32 -3.99 -12.49
N LEU A 320 -1.02 -4.70 -13.39
CA LEU A 320 -1.63 -4.09 -14.56
C LEU A 320 -2.72 -3.08 -14.15
N TYR A 321 -3.53 -3.40 -13.14
CA TYR A 321 -4.50 -2.47 -12.56
C TYR A 321 -3.82 -1.21 -12.00
N VAL A 322 -2.70 -1.36 -11.27
CA VAL A 322 -1.92 -0.20 -10.81
C VAL A 322 -1.46 0.66 -11.99
N ALA A 323 -0.94 0.04 -13.06
CA ALA A 323 -0.47 0.73 -14.25
C ALA A 323 -1.60 1.47 -15.01
N LEU A 324 -2.72 0.80 -15.30
CA LEU A 324 -3.90 1.38 -15.97
C LEU A 324 -4.48 2.56 -15.17
N SER A 325 -4.48 2.45 -13.85
CA SER A 325 -5.04 3.48 -12.97
C SER A 325 -4.11 4.67 -12.67
N ARG A 326 -2.95 4.75 -13.34
CA ARG A 326 -2.02 5.88 -13.19
C ARG A 326 -2.36 7.08 -14.06
N THR A 327 -2.99 6.88 -15.21
CA THR A 327 -3.22 7.95 -16.17
C THR A 327 -4.31 8.92 -15.70
N ARG A 328 -4.10 10.21 -15.98
CA ARG A 328 -5.15 11.24 -15.96
C ARG A 328 -5.64 11.55 -17.37
N GLY A 329 -4.85 11.29 -18.40
CA GLY A 329 -5.19 11.53 -19.79
C GLY A 329 -5.36 10.22 -20.54
N ASN A 330 -4.67 10.13 -21.66
CA ASN A 330 -4.71 9.01 -22.58
C ASN A 330 -3.84 7.85 -22.09
N CYS A 331 -4.22 6.65 -22.54
CA CYS A 331 -3.49 5.43 -22.25
C CYS A 331 -3.11 4.74 -23.56
N PHE A 332 -1.81 4.65 -23.82
CA PHE A 332 -1.28 3.88 -24.94
C PHE A 332 -0.98 2.45 -24.48
N LEU A 333 -1.44 1.46 -25.25
CA LEU A 333 -1.14 0.05 -25.03
C LEU A 333 -0.14 -0.43 -26.09
N VAL A 334 0.93 -1.08 -25.65
CA VAL A 334 2.02 -1.50 -26.55
C VAL A 334 2.41 -2.94 -26.25
N ASN A 335 2.66 -3.71 -27.32
CA ASN A 335 3.30 -5.01 -27.20
C ASN A 335 4.81 -4.83 -27.03
N GLU A 336 5.37 -5.37 -25.95
CA GLU A 336 6.82 -5.33 -25.68
C GLU A 336 7.68 -5.84 -26.84
N LYS A 337 7.17 -6.77 -27.67
CA LYS A 337 7.89 -7.28 -28.85
C LYS A 337 8.18 -6.22 -29.92
N LEU A 338 7.47 -5.09 -29.92
CA LEU A 338 7.70 -3.99 -30.86
C LEU A 338 8.91 -3.12 -30.48
N LEU A 339 9.46 -3.32 -29.28
CA LEU A 339 10.64 -2.59 -28.78
C LEU A 339 11.98 -3.22 -29.22
N GLY A 340 11.93 -4.31 -29.98
CA GLY A 340 13.08 -5.09 -30.45
C GLY A 340 13.32 -5.01 -31.95
#